data_AF-A7H744-F1
#
_entry.id   AF-A7H744-F1
#
_cell.length_a   1.000
_cell.length_b   1.000
_cell.length_c   1.000
_cell.angle_alpha   90.00
_cell.angle_beta   90.00
_cell.angle_gamma   90.00
#
_symmetry.space_group_name_H-M   'P 1'
#
loop_
_entity.id
_entity.type
_entity.pdbx_description
1 polymer ?
#
loop_
_entity_poly.entity_id
_entity_poly.type
_entity_poly.pdbx_seq_one_letter_code
_entity_poly.pdbx_strand_id
1 'polypeptide(L)'
;MTKNSKVPALVGAGVGLALFLAVALLPALLYGGYAGVMLAGGIFGTPVSASFAARALIIFGMVLGVTAVGSLFAVAGAAAGAAVGALIGLAPAEAKKAAEKAKA
;
A
#
# COMPACT_ATOMS: atom_id res chain seq x y z
N MET A 1 -7.71 31.52 9.80
CA MET A 1 -6.57 30.59 9.84
C MET A 1 -7.10 29.17 9.88
N THR A 2 -7.10 28.49 8.75
CA THR A 2 -7.71 27.16 8.54
C THR A 2 -6.86 26.08 9.22
N LYS A 3 -7.34 25.51 10.33
CA LYS A 3 -6.66 24.43 11.08
C LYS A 3 -6.67 23.16 10.22
N ASN A 4 -5.61 22.92 9.45
CA ASN A 4 -5.56 21.86 8.45
C ASN A 4 -5.35 20.49 9.12
N SER A 5 -6.44 19.87 9.56
CA SER A 5 -6.48 18.63 10.33
C SER A 5 -6.09 17.36 9.56
N LYS A 6 -5.85 17.46 8.24
CA LYS A 6 -5.41 16.34 7.39
C LYS A 6 -3.89 16.19 7.28
N VAL A 7 -3.13 17.18 7.74
CA VAL A 7 -1.66 17.17 7.71
C VAL A 7 -1.05 15.91 8.35
N PRO A 8 -1.44 15.48 9.56
CA PRO A 8 -0.81 14.31 10.19
C PRO A 8 -1.06 13.00 9.43
N ALA A 9 -2.23 12.85 8.77
CA ALA A 9 -2.52 11.71 7.92
C ALA A 9 -1.68 11.72 6.63
N LEU A 10 -1.50 12.88 6.00
CA LEU A 10 -0.67 13.01 4.79
C LEU A 10 0.81 12.74 5.10
N VAL A 11 1.31 13.25 6.23
CA VAL A 11 2.67 12.95 6.69
C VAL A 11 2.82 11.46 6.98
N GLY A 12 1.84 10.86 7.66
CA GLY A 12 1.81 9.42 7.89
C GLY A 12 1.83 8.60 6.60
N ALA A 13 1.05 8.99 5.59
CA ALA A 13 1.05 8.33 4.28
C ALA A 13 2.41 8.42 3.59
N GLY A 14 3.05 9.59 3.63
CA GLY A 14 4.39 9.81 3.07
C GLY A 14 5.45 8.96 3.76
N VAL A 15 5.42 8.88 5.10
CA VAL A 15 6.34 8.03 5.88
C VAL A 15 6.07 6.54 5.60
N GLY A 16 4.81 6.13 5.52
CA GLY A 16 4.42 4.77 5.15
C GLY A 16 4.96 4.39 3.76
N LEU A 17 4.84 5.28 2.78
CA LEU A 17 5.39 5.06 1.44
C LEU A 17 6.93 5.00 1.44
N ALA A 18 7.59 5.85 2.22
CA ALA A 18 9.06 5.81 2.36
C ALA A 18 9.54 4.49 2.97
N LEU A 19 8.85 3.98 4.00
CA LEU A 19 9.11 2.66 4.58
C LEU A 19 8.86 1.53 3.58
N PHE A 20 7.80 1.65 2.77
CA PHE A 20 7.55 0.71 1.69
C PHE A 20 8.73 0.66 0.72
N LEU A 21 9.20 1.82 0.24
CA LEU A 21 10.36 1.89 -0.66
C LEU A 21 11.63 1.30 -0.04
N ALA A 22 11.86 1.53 1.25
CA ALA A 22 13.08 1.10 1.93
C ALA A 22 13.12 -0.41 2.22
N VAL A 23 11.99 -1.02 2.59
CA VAL A 23 11.98 -2.40 3.13
C VAL A 23 11.06 -3.33 2.36
N ALA A 24 9.89 -2.85 1.94
CA ALA A 24 8.84 -3.71 1.40
C ALA A 24 8.76 -3.73 -0.13
N LEU A 25 9.47 -2.85 -0.84
CA LEU A 25 9.46 -2.78 -2.30
C LEU A 25 10.09 -4.02 -2.94
N LEU A 26 11.28 -4.42 -2.47
CA LEU A 26 11.95 -5.62 -2.95
C LEU A 26 11.10 -6.88 -2.74
N PRO A 27 10.60 -7.19 -1.52
CA PRO A 27 9.76 -8.37 -1.35
C PRO A 27 8.44 -8.26 -2.13
N ALA A 28 7.82 -7.08 -2.25
CA ALA A 28 6.60 -6.91 -3.04
C ALA A 28 6.82 -7.24 -4.53
N LEU A 29 7.95 -6.79 -5.11
CA LEU A 29 8.35 -7.13 -6.47
C LEU A 29 8.62 -8.63 -6.62
N LEU A 30 9.31 -9.23 -5.65
CA LEU A 30 9.72 -10.62 -5.71
C LEU A 30 8.51 -11.55 -5.62
N TYR A 31 7.61 -11.31 -4.66
CA TYR A 31 6.39 -12.11 -4.51
C TYR A 31 5.40 -11.86 -5.65
N GLY A 32 5.23 -10.61 -6.11
CA GLY A 32 4.39 -10.30 -7.27
C GLY A 32 4.91 -10.94 -8.56
N GLY A 33 6.22 -10.90 -8.77
CA GLY A 33 6.88 -11.56 -9.91
C GLY A 33 6.77 -13.07 -9.85
N TYR A 34 6.98 -13.68 -8.67
CA TYR A 34 6.80 -15.13 -8.50
C TYR A 34 5.37 -15.58 -8.79
N ALA A 35 4.37 -14.84 -8.29
CA ALA A 35 2.97 -15.09 -8.62
C ALA A 35 2.71 -14.96 -10.13
N GLY A 36 3.30 -13.97 -10.78
CA GLY A 36 3.23 -13.80 -12.24
C GLY A 36 3.86 -14.97 -13.00
N VAL A 37 4.99 -15.51 -12.53
CA VAL A 37 5.65 -16.69 -13.14
C VAL A 37 4.80 -17.94 -12.97
N MET A 38 4.24 -18.16 -11.77
CA MET A 38 3.33 -19.28 -11.49
C MET A 38 2.08 -19.21 -12.37
N LEU A 39 1.49 -18.03 -12.53
CA LEU A 39 0.34 -17.82 -13.41
C LEU A 39 0.72 -18.06 -14.88
N ALA A 40 1.88 -17.59 -15.32
CA ALA A 40 2.38 -17.85 -16.68
C ALA A 40 2.62 -19.35 -16.90
N GLY A 41 3.16 -20.06 -15.92
CA GLY A 41 3.34 -21.51 -15.97
C GLY A 41 2.03 -22.28 -16.00
N GLY A 42 1.01 -21.80 -15.29
CA GLY A 42 -0.34 -22.39 -15.33
C GLY A 42 -1.04 -22.20 -16.67
N ILE A 43 -0.83 -21.08 -17.36
CA ILE A 43 -1.50 -20.76 -18.63
C ILE A 43 -0.74 -21.30 -19.83
N PHE A 44 0.58 -21.11 -19.88
CA PHE A 44 1.43 -21.43 -21.03
C PHE A 44 2.18 -22.76 -20.90
N GLY A 45 2.03 -23.44 -19.75
CA GLY A 45 2.75 -24.67 -19.43
C GLY A 45 4.15 -24.41 -18.87
N THR A 46 4.71 -25.44 -18.25
CA THR A 46 6.07 -25.44 -17.72
C THR A 46 6.99 -26.29 -18.60
N PRO A 47 8.20 -25.82 -18.96
CA PRO A 47 8.82 -24.57 -18.55
C PRO A 47 8.23 -23.35 -19.28
N VAL A 48 8.10 -22.23 -18.55
CA VAL A 48 7.56 -20.99 -19.10
C VAL A 48 8.47 -20.50 -20.22
N SER A 49 7.99 -20.57 -21.46
CA SER A 49 8.72 -20.02 -22.59
C SER A 49 8.89 -18.51 -22.41
N ALA A 50 10.08 -17.99 -22.75
CA ALA A 50 10.37 -16.55 -22.67
C ALA A 50 9.68 -15.75 -23.80
N SER A 51 8.43 -16.09 -24.11
CA SER A 51 7.58 -15.39 -25.05
C SER A 51 7.21 -14.01 -24.50
N PHE A 52 6.90 -13.08 -25.41
CA PHE A 52 6.45 -11.74 -25.02
C PHE A 52 5.20 -11.77 -24.13
N ALA A 53 4.27 -12.70 -24.40
CA ALA A 53 3.06 -12.86 -23.60
C ALA A 53 3.36 -13.30 -22.15
N ALA A 54 4.23 -14.29 -21.96
CA ALA A 54 4.64 -14.73 -20.63
C ALA A 54 5.36 -13.62 -19.86
N ARG A 55 6.25 -12.87 -20.52
CA ARG A 55 6.97 -11.74 -19.90
C ARG A 55 6.02 -10.62 -19.48
N ALA A 56 5.07 -10.25 -20.34
CA ALA A 56 4.07 -9.24 -20.02
C ALA A 56 3.24 -9.63 -18.80
N LEU A 57 2.84 -10.90 -18.71
CA LEU A 57 2.07 -11.41 -17.57
C LEU A 57 2.88 -11.42 -16.27
N ILE A 58 4.17 -11.73 -16.32
CA ILE A 58 5.06 -11.66 -15.15
C ILE A 58 5.24 -10.21 -14.68
N ILE A 59 5.48 -9.28 -15.61
CA ILE A 59 5.58 -7.84 -15.30
C ILE A 59 4.27 -7.34 -14.71
N PHE A 60 3.14 -7.78 -15.25
CA PHE A 60 1.82 -7.47 -14.68
C PHE A 60 1.71 -7.95 -13.22
N GLY A 61 2.13 -9.19 -12.93
CA GLY A 61 2.18 -9.72 -11.56
C GLY A 61 3.06 -8.89 -10.63
N MET A 62 4.24 -8.45 -11.09
CA MET A 62 5.12 -7.56 -10.34
C MET A 62 4.45 -6.22 -10.03
N VAL A 63 3.88 -5.55 -11.03
CA VAL A 63 3.22 -4.26 -10.87
C VAL A 63 2.01 -4.37 -9.93
N LEU A 64 1.23 -5.44 -10.07
CA LEU A 64 0.09 -5.71 -9.20
C LEU A 64 0.54 -5.91 -7.75
N GLY A 65 1.61 -6.70 -7.53
CA GLY A 65 2.20 -6.90 -6.20
C GLY A 65 2.69 -5.60 -5.55
N VAL A 66 3.44 -4.78 -6.28
CA VAL A 66 3.90 -3.46 -5.81
C VAL A 66 2.73 -2.53 -5.50
N THR A 67 1.72 -2.49 -6.37
CA THR A 67 0.56 -1.60 -6.20
C THR A 67 -0.25 -2.02 -4.97
N ALA A 68 -0.48 -3.33 -4.78
CA ALA A 68 -1.19 -3.86 -3.62
C ALA A 68 -0.46 -3.52 -2.31
N VAL A 69 0.81 -3.88 -2.18
CA VAL A 69 1.59 -3.64 -0.95
C VAL A 69 1.84 -2.15 -0.73
N GLY A 70 2.13 -1.40 -1.78
CA GLY A 70 2.32 0.05 -1.70
C GLY A 70 1.05 0.78 -1.21
N SER A 71 -0.12 0.39 -1.70
CA SER A 71 -1.39 0.93 -1.22
C SER A 71 -1.65 0.60 0.26
N LEU A 72 -1.31 -0.63 0.69
CA LEU A 72 -1.43 -1.03 2.09
C LEU A 72 -0.56 -0.16 3.00
N PHE A 73 0.70 0.08 2.63
CA PHE A 73 1.61 0.94 3.40
C PHE A 73 1.18 2.40 3.40
N ALA A 74 0.67 2.92 2.28
CA ALA A 74 0.16 4.28 2.21
C ALA A 74 -1.07 4.47 3.14
N VAL A 75 -2.02 3.55 3.10
CA VAL A 75 -3.24 3.60 3.94
C VAL A 75 -2.90 3.37 5.41
N ALA A 76 -2.06 2.37 5.71
CA ALA A 76 -1.63 2.08 7.08
C ALA A 76 -0.81 3.25 7.67
N GLY A 77 0.10 3.82 6.89
CA GLY A 77 0.84 5.02 7.27
C GLY A 77 -0.09 6.21 7.52
N ALA A 78 -1.07 6.44 6.65
CA ALA A 78 -2.06 7.49 6.83
C ALA A 78 -2.90 7.29 8.09
N ALA A 79 -3.35 6.06 8.34
CA ALA A 79 -4.11 5.69 9.53
C ALA A 79 -3.28 5.88 10.81
N ALA A 80 -2.02 5.44 10.81
CA ALA A 80 -1.10 5.64 11.92
C ALA A 80 -0.82 7.13 12.17
N GLY A 81 -0.57 7.92 11.13
CA GLY A 81 -0.38 9.36 11.23
C GLY A 81 -1.62 10.07 11.78
N ALA A 82 -2.81 9.69 11.32
CA ALA A 82 -4.07 10.19 11.85
C ALA A 82 -4.28 9.83 13.32
N ALA A 83 -3.96 8.60 13.72
CA ALA A 83 -4.05 8.14 15.10
C ALA A 83 -3.11 8.94 16.02
N VAL A 84 -1.84 9.12 15.61
CA VAL A 84 -0.89 9.96 16.35
C VAL A 84 -1.39 11.39 16.44
N GLY A 85 -1.87 11.97 15.32
CA GLY A 85 -2.47 13.30 15.29
C GLY A 85 -3.66 13.44 16.25
N ALA A 86 -4.46 12.40 16.41
CA ALA A 86 -5.57 12.40 17.35
C ALA A 86 -5.11 12.38 18.82
N LEU A 87 -4.08 11.61 19.14
CA LEU A 87 -3.51 11.51 20.49
C LEU A 87 -2.89 12.82 20.97
N ILE A 88 -2.26 13.58 20.06
CA ILE A 88 -1.62 14.87 20.40
C ILE A 88 -2.57 16.08 20.24
N GLY A 89 -3.88 15.84 20.14
CA GLY A 89 -4.89 16.91 20.09
C GLY A 89 -4.98 17.66 18.75
N LEU A 90 -4.33 17.17 17.70
CA LEU A 90 -4.44 17.66 16.33
C LEU A 90 -5.56 16.98 15.53
N ALA A 91 -6.44 16.22 16.20
CA ALA A 91 -7.57 15.52 15.61
C ALA A 91 -8.48 16.47 14.79
N PRO A 92 -8.94 16.08 13.58
CA PRO A 92 -10.05 16.73 12.92
C PRO A 92 -11.30 16.72 13.81
N ALA A 93 -12.09 17.80 13.78
CA ALA A 93 -13.40 17.85 14.44
C ALA A 93 -14.35 16.71 13.97
N GLU A 94 -14.19 16.24 12.74
CA GLU A 94 -14.90 15.08 12.18
C GLU A 94 -14.44 13.73 12.76
N ALA A 95 -13.16 13.58 13.11
CA ALA A 95 -12.64 12.37 13.75
C ALA A 95 -13.16 12.21 15.19
N LYS A 96 -13.36 13.34 15.90
CA LYS A 96 -14.06 13.34 17.20
C LYS A 96 -15.50 12.86 17.08
N LYS A 97 -16.24 13.31 16.06
CA LYS A 97 -17.61 12.85 15.80
C LYS A 97 -17.69 11.38 15.39
N ALA A 98 -16.75 10.88 14.60
CA ALA A 98 -16.72 9.47 14.19
C ALA A 98 -16.34 8.53 15.35
N ALA A 99 -15.43 8.93 16.23
CA ALA A 99 -15.06 8.18 17.43
C ALA A 99 -16.19 8.14 18.48
N GLU A 100 -16.98 9.22 18.60
CA GLU A 100 -18.15 9.27 19.48
C GLU A 100 -19.29 8.38 18.97
N LYS A 101 -19.52 8.36 17.65
CA LYS A 101 -20.54 7.50 17.01
C LYS A 101 -20.17 6.02 16.97
N ALA A 102 -18.89 5.67 17.10
CA ALA A 102 -18.43 4.28 17.20
C ALA A 102 -18.45 3.75 18.65
N LYS A 103 -18.64 4.63 19.64
CA LYS A 103 -18.74 4.29 21.07
C LYS A 103 -20.19 4.33 21.61
N ALA A 104 -21.15 4.78 20.81
CA ALA A 104 -22.59 4.80 21.11
C ALA A 104 -23.30 3.65 20.38
#